data_AF-F4RVC0-F1
#
_entry.id   AF-F4RVC0-F1
#
_cell.length_a   1.000
_cell.length_b   1.000
_cell.length_c   1.000
_cell.angle_alpha   90.00
_cell.angle_beta   90.00
_cell.angle_gamma   90.00
#
_symmetry.space_group_name_H-M   'P 1'
#
loop_
_entity.id
_entity.type
_entity.pdbx_description
1 polymer ?
#
loop_
_entity_poly.entity_id
_entity_poly.type
_entity_poly.pdbx_seq_one_letter_code
_entity_poly.pdbx_strand_id
1 'polypeptide(L)' 'MASILIVMGVSGCGKSTVAIELAKRLKVEFLDGDDVHPESNIRKMSSGIPLNEEVCLMIDRCFD' A
#
# COMPACT_ATOMS: atom_id res chain seq x y z
N MET A 1 17.36 -5.26 -13.11
CA MET A 1 15.98 -4.76 -13.23
C MET A 1 15.23 -5.23 -12.01
N ALA A 2 14.71 -4.31 -11.20
CA ALA A 2 13.79 -4.65 -10.12
C ALA A 2 12.37 -4.65 -10.70
N SER A 3 11.58 -5.66 -10.38
CA SER A 3 10.16 -5.75 -10.77
C SER A 3 9.30 -5.49 -9.55
N ILE A 4 8.44 -4.48 -9.62
CA ILE A 4 7.51 -4.12 -8.55
C ILE A 4 6.12 -4.60 -8.93
N LEU A 5 5.46 -5.22 -7.97
CA LEU A 5 4.10 -5.71 -8.12
C LEU A 5 3.18 -4.95 -7.18
N ILE A 6 2.19 -4.24 -7.74
CA ILE A 6 1.20 -3.47 -6.98
C ILE A 6 -0.13 -4.21 -7.02
N VAL A 7 -0.65 -4.59 -5.84
CA VAL A 7 -1.98 -5.19 -5.70
C VAL A 7 -2.96 -4.10 -5.26
N MET A 8 -3.79 -3.63 -6.20
CA MET A 8 -4.75 -2.53 -5.98
C MET A 8 -6.21 -3.02 -6.05
N GLY A 9 -7.13 -2.23 -5.46
CA GLY A 9 -8.57 -2.57 -5.37
C GLY A 9 -9.27 -1.93 -4.17
N VAL A 10 -10.60 -2.04 -4.13
CA VAL A 10 -11.45 -1.44 -3.07
C VAL A 10 -11.16 -2.01 -1.67
N SER A 11 -11.47 -1.25 -0.63
CA SER A 11 -11.34 -1.75 0.75
C SER A 11 -12.21 -3.00 0.97
N GLY A 12 -11.67 -3.99 1.69
CA GLY A 12 -12.38 -5.25 1.96
C GLY A 12 -12.36 -6.31 0.85
N CYS A 13 -11.76 -6.06 -0.33
CA CYS A 13 -11.72 -7.07 -1.40
C CYS A 13 -10.64 -8.16 -1.24
N GLY A 14 -9.90 -8.18 -0.12
CA GLY A 14 -8.90 -9.22 0.18
C GLY A 14 -7.51 -9.00 -0.41
N LYS A 15 -7.14 -7.76 -0.78
CA LYS A 15 -5.82 -7.42 -1.35
C LYS A 15 -4.66 -7.93 -0.51
N SER A 16 -4.66 -7.65 0.80
CA SER A 16 -3.57 -8.03 1.70
C SER A 16 -3.41 -9.56 1.75
N THR A 17 -4.51 -10.33 1.75
CA THR A 17 -4.47 -11.79 1.69
C THR A 17 -3.79 -12.30 0.42
N VAL A 18 -4.16 -11.74 -0.74
CA VAL A 18 -3.57 -12.12 -2.03
C VAL A 18 -2.11 -11.70 -2.10
N ALA A 19 -1.78 -10.47 -1.70
CA ALA A 19 -0.43 -9.93 -1.77
C ALA A 19 0.56 -10.70 -0.90
N ILE A 20 0.16 -11.12 0.32
CA ILE A 20 0.99 -11.94 1.21
C ILE A 20 1.28 -13.31 0.58
N GLU A 21 0.28 -13.99 0.03
CA GLU A 21 0.47 -15.30 -0.60
C GLU A 21 1.32 -15.19 -1.87
N LEU A 22 1.15 -14.12 -2.63
CA LEU A 22 1.91 -13.85 -3.84
C LEU A 22 3.38 -13.54 -3.54
N ALA A 23 3.64 -12.74 -2.49
CA ALA A 23 4.99 -12.45 -2.01
C ALA A 23 5.73 -13.73 -1.57
N LYS A 24 5.04 -14.62 -0.84
CA LYS A 24 5.58 -15.94 -0.46
C LYS A 24 5.95 -16.79 -1.66
N ARG A 25 5.10 -16.84 -2.69
CA ARG A 25 5.33 -17.65 -3.91
C ARG A 25 6.46 -17.09 -4.76
N LEU A 26 6.53 -15.77 -4.88
CA LEU A 26 7.55 -15.08 -5.66
C LEU A 26 8.86 -14.88 -4.90
N LYS A 27 8.88 -15.18 -3.59
CA LYS A 27 10.01 -14.94 -2.68
C LYS A 27 10.48 -13.49 -2.71
N VAL A 28 9.52 -12.56 -2.71
CA VAL A 28 9.75 -11.12 -2.66
C VAL A 28 9.28 -10.56 -1.33
N GLU A 29 9.79 -9.40 -0.96
CA GLU A 29 9.30 -8.67 0.21
C GLU A 29 7.88 -8.17 -0.04
N PHE A 30 7.08 -8.22 1.02
CA PHE A 30 5.74 -7.64 1.04
C PHE A 30 5.78 -6.36 1.89
N LEU A 31 5.22 -5.29 1.34
CA LEU A 31 5.05 -4.01 2.01
C LEU A 31 3.59 -3.61 1.90
N ASP A 32 2.97 -3.23 3.02
CA ASP A 32 1.62 -2.68 2.98
C ASP A 32 1.68 -1.21 2.54
N GLY A 33 0.85 -0.85 1.56
CA GLY A 33 0.76 0.52 1.05
C GLY A 33 0.23 1.49 2.11
N ASP A 34 -0.52 0.99 3.09
CA ASP A 34 -1.05 1.81 4.17
C ASP A 34 0.05 2.23 5.18
N ASP A 35 1.09 1.40 5.34
CA ASP A 35 2.20 1.64 6.29
C ASP A 35 3.15 2.74 5.81
N VAL A 36 3.19 3.02 4.50
CA VAL A 36 4.08 4.05 3.92
C VAL A 36 3.45 5.44 3.92
N HIS A 37 2.22 5.59 4.40
CA HIS A 37 1.60 6.89 4.58
C HIS A 37 2.27 7.69 5.70
N PRO A 38 2.44 9.02 5.53
CA PRO A 38 2.87 9.88 6.62
C PRO A 38 1.80 9.86 7.74
N GLU A 39 2.22 10.03 9.00
CA GLU A 39 1.31 10.05 10.15
C GLU A 39 0.12 11.00 9.96
N SER A 40 0.33 12.13 9.26
CA SER A 40 -0.73 13.09 8.96
C SER A 40 -1.85 12.49 8.11
N ASN A 41 -1.54 11.59 7.18
CA ASN A 41 -2.52 10.90 6.34
C ASN A 41 -3.21 9.77 7.11
N ILE A 42 -2.45 9.02 7.92
CA ILE A 42 -3.02 7.98 8.79
C ILE A 42 -4.04 8.60 9.76
N ARG A 43 -3.73 9.77 10.34
CA ARG A 43 -4.66 10.52 11.20
C ARG A 43 -5.91 11.01 10.46
N LYS A 44 -5.77 11.48 9.22
CA LYS A 44 -6.92 11.88 8.39
C LYS A 44 -7.84 10.70 8.11
N MET A 45 -7.27 9.58 7.64
CA MET A 45 -8.04 8.37 7.32
C MET A 45 -8.72 7.78 8.56
N SER A 46 -8.02 7.71 9.70
CA SER A 46 -8.61 7.24 10.97
C SER A 46 -9.70 8.18 11.52
N SER A 47 -9.68 9.47 11.13
CA SER A 47 -10.72 10.44 11.45
C SER A 47 -11.88 10.45 10.44
N GLY A 48 -11.89 9.55 9.45
CA GLY A 48 -12.89 9.49 8.39
C GLY A 48 -12.79 10.63 7.36
N ILE A 49 -11.68 11.37 7.35
CA ILE A 49 -11.43 12.46 6.40
C ILE A 49 -10.75 11.85 5.16
N PRO A 50 -11.36 11.94 3.97
CA PRO A 50 -10.77 11.41 2.76
C PRO A 50 -9.48 12.17 2.40
N LEU A 51 -8.51 11.45 1.84
CA LEU A 51 -7.30 12.07 1.30
C LEU A 51 -7.59 12.74 -0.05
N ASN A 52 -6.88 13.81 -0.34
CA ASN A 52 -6.87 14.48 -1.63
C ASN A 52 -5.95 13.75 -2.63
N GLU A 53 -6.22 13.88 -3.93
CA GLU A 53 -5.57 13.12 -5.02
C GLU A 53 -4.04 13.16 -4.99
N GLU A 54 -3.44 14.30 -4.65
CA GLU A 54 -1.97 14.47 -4.57
C GLU A 54 -1.28 13.56 -3.54
N VAL A 55 -2.02 13.05 -2.54
CA VAL A 55 -1.43 12.37 -1.38
C VAL A 55 -1.82 10.89 -1.30
N CYS A 56 -2.59 10.39 -2.27
CA CYS A 56 -2.97 8.98 -2.36
C CYS A 56 -1.83 8.06 -2.85
N LEU A 57 -0.79 8.59 -3.50
CA LEU A 57 0.28 7.80 -4.12
C LEU A 57 1.65 8.24 -3.59
N MET A 58 2.09 7.64 -2.48
CA MET A 58 3.47 7.77 -1.99
C MET A 58 4.28 6.48 -2.22
N ILE A 59 4.17 5.90 -3.42
CA ILE A 59 4.93 4.70 -3.82
C ILE A 59 6.44 5.02 -3.92
N ASP A 60 6.81 6.29 -4.09
CA ASP A 60 8.20 6.74 -4.22
C ASP A 60 9.08 6.34 -3.02
N ARG A 61 8.50 6.16 -1.82
CA ARG A 61 9.25 5.71 -0.61
C ARG A 61 9.49 4.21 -0.55
N CYS A 62 8.95 3.42 -1.48
CA CYS A 62 9.17 1.98 -1.55
C CYS A 62 10.38 1.58 -2.40
N PHE A 63 11.13 2.56 -2.95
CA PHE A 63 12.22 2.34 -3.92
C PHE A 63 13.63 2.49 -3.33
N ASP A 64 13.78 2.87 -2.06
CA ASP A 64 15.06 2.90 -1.32
C ASP A 64 15.33 1.56 -0.60
#